data_AF-A0A2E6BFT7-F1
#
_entry.id   AF-A0A2E6BFT7-F1
#
_cell.length_a   1.000
_cell.length_b   1.000
_cell.length_c   1.000
_cell.angle_alpha   90.00
_cell.angle_beta   90.00
_cell.angle_gamma   90.00
#
_symmetry.space_group_name_H-M   'P 1'
#
loop_
_entity.id
_entity.type
_entity.pdbx_description
1 polymer ?
#
loop_
_entity_poly.entity_id
_entity_poly.type
_entity_poly.pdbx_seq_one_letter_code
_entity_poly.pdbx_strand_id
1 'polypeptide(L)'
;MEIDMQQRPFFDKCLSAVNPRRTWLAIGTLGCLWLLSALAQAADDSYSGDVWHGQWLAEGTLFSLELQASGDRFQLLPRTPAGLQWQASEGRINGNSATVDVHYQGVSATVLVQLQSPLSAIVRPMSCQPDYHVICTLVSNQQARFIKLEGSD
;
A
#
# COMPACT_ATOMS: atom_id res chain seq x y z
N MET A 1 16.26 -9.66 -32.08
CA MET A 1 16.31 -8.68 -30.98
C MET A 1 15.61 -9.36 -29.82
N GLU A 2 16.44 -9.99 -29.01
CA GLU A 2 16.09 -11.00 -28.02
C GLU A 2 15.96 -10.28 -26.68
N ILE A 3 14.77 -10.29 -26.09
CA ILE A 3 14.55 -9.71 -24.76
C ILE A 3 14.60 -10.88 -23.78
N ASP A 4 15.74 -10.97 -23.10
CA ASP A 4 16.05 -11.93 -22.06
C ASP A 4 15.09 -11.73 -20.87
N MET A 5 14.37 -12.81 -20.56
CA MET A 5 13.37 -12.92 -19.52
C MET A 5 14.03 -13.60 -18.31
N GLN A 6 14.83 -12.85 -17.55
CA GLN A 6 15.36 -13.33 -16.26
C GLN A 6 14.31 -13.20 -15.16
N GLN A 7 13.43 -14.20 -15.06
CA GLN A 7 12.90 -14.64 -13.78
C GLN A 7 14.03 -15.27 -12.96
N ARG A 8 14.31 -14.77 -11.75
CA ARG A 8 14.82 -15.63 -10.67
C ARG A 8 14.22 -15.28 -9.31
N PRO A 9 13.94 -16.32 -8.51
CA PRO A 9 13.20 -16.25 -7.25
C PRO A 9 14.14 -15.86 -6.11
N PHE A 10 13.62 -15.13 -5.13
CA PHE A 10 14.27 -14.97 -3.83
C PHE A 10 13.26 -15.20 -2.70
N PHE A 11 12.51 -16.30 -2.81
CA PHE A 11 12.10 -17.04 -1.62
C PHE A 11 13.27 -17.94 -1.21
N ASP A 12 13.33 -18.27 0.08
CA ASP A 12 14.39 -18.99 0.79
C ASP A 12 15.61 -18.17 1.23
N LYS A 13 15.52 -17.68 2.47
CA LYS A 13 16.65 -17.74 3.40
C LYS A 13 16.19 -17.95 4.85
N CYS A 14 16.38 -19.20 5.28
CA CYS A 14 16.73 -19.66 6.62
C CYS A 14 15.63 -19.70 7.70
N LEU A 15 14.80 -20.74 7.61
CA LEU A 15 14.40 -21.50 8.80
C LEU A 15 15.60 -22.32 9.33
N SER A 16 15.71 -22.35 10.65
CA SER A 16 16.44 -23.32 11.51
C SER A 16 17.97 -23.38 11.52
N ALA A 17 18.53 -23.03 12.68
CA ALA A 17 19.61 -23.79 13.31
C ALA A 17 19.66 -23.53 14.83
N VAL A 18 18.69 -24.04 15.58
CA VAL A 18 18.89 -24.26 17.03
C VAL A 18 19.67 -25.56 17.17
N ASN A 19 20.94 -25.45 17.56
CA ASN A 19 21.83 -26.57 17.83
C ASN A 19 21.85 -26.85 19.35
N PRO A 20 21.40 -28.02 19.84
CA PRO A 20 21.47 -28.34 21.25
C PRO A 20 22.42 -29.52 21.47
N ARG A 21 23.71 -29.27 21.67
CA ARG A 21 24.58 -30.25 22.35
C ARG A 21 25.68 -29.59 23.19
N ARG A 22 25.70 -30.06 24.44
CA ARG A 22 26.88 -30.32 25.31
C ARG A 22 27.11 -29.37 26.50
N THR A 23 26.31 -29.62 27.55
CA THR A 23 26.69 -29.78 28.97
C THR A 23 28.13 -29.49 29.37
N TRP A 24 28.33 -28.59 30.34
CA TRP A 24 29.24 -28.77 31.50
C TRP A 24 28.64 -28.07 32.74
N LEU A 25 28.77 -28.74 33.89
CA LEU A 25 28.23 -28.38 35.19
C LEU A 25 28.88 -27.12 35.79
N ALA A 26 28.13 -26.48 36.70
CA ALA A 26 28.46 -26.40 38.14
C ALA A 26 28.39 -24.98 38.74
N ILE A 27 27.62 -24.90 39.83
CA ILE A 27 27.86 -24.09 41.04
C ILE A 27 27.56 -22.58 40.94
N GLY A 28 26.52 -22.19 41.66
CA GLY A 28 26.68 -21.12 42.65
C GLY A 28 25.97 -19.80 42.37
N THR A 29 25.19 -19.41 43.37
CA THR A 29 24.85 -18.04 43.77
C THR A 29 23.78 -17.27 42.98
N LEU A 30 22.71 -17.00 43.72
CA LEU A 30 21.75 -15.90 43.63
C LEU A 30 22.24 -14.67 42.84
N GLY A 31 21.33 -14.14 42.02
CA GLY A 31 21.34 -12.72 41.65
C GLY A 31 21.74 -12.43 40.21
N CYS A 32 20.79 -12.59 39.28
CA CYS A 32 20.64 -11.75 38.08
C CYS A 32 19.37 -12.19 37.33
N LEU A 33 18.22 -12.16 38.03
CA LEU A 33 16.90 -12.39 37.44
C LEU A 33 16.30 -11.06 36.96
N TRP A 34 17.10 -10.26 36.25
CA TRP A 34 16.71 -8.97 35.70
C TRP A 34 17.68 -8.69 34.56
N LEU A 35 17.27 -8.87 33.29
CA LEU A 35 17.82 -8.21 32.08
C LEU A 35 17.50 -8.99 30.78
N LEU A 36 16.28 -9.50 30.60
CA LEU A 36 15.83 -9.93 29.28
C LEU A 36 14.36 -9.55 29.03
N SER A 37 14.11 -8.23 29.09
CA SER A 37 12.88 -7.62 28.57
C SER A 37 13.24 -6.51 27.58
N ALA A 38 14.11 -6.81 26.62
CA ALA A 38 14.46 -5.88 25.56
C ALA A 38 13.49 -6.03 24.37
N LEU A 39 12.43 -5.20 24.41
CA LEU A 39 11.94 -4.41 23.28
C LEU A 39 11.58 -5.17 21.98
N ALA A 40 10.45 -5.87 22.00
CA ALA A 40 9.64 -6.03 20.79
C ALA A 40 8.76 -4.78 20.63
N GLN A 41 9.33 -3.66 20.22
CA GLN A 41 8.55 -2.56 19.66
C GLN A 41 8.30 -2.92 18.20
N ALA A 42 7.23 -3.67 17.95
CA ALA A 42 6.59 -3.58 16.64
C ALA A 42 6.17 -2.12 16.50
N ALA A 43 6.87 -1.37 15.65
CA ALA A 43 6.39 -0.08 15.19
C ALA A 43 5.07 -0.37 14.45
N ASP A 44 3.96 -0.26 15.17
CA ASP A 44 2.67 -0.05 14.57
C ASP A 44 2.74 1.37 14.01
N ASP A 45 3.29 1.50 12.80
CA ASP A 45 3.16 2.69 11.96
C ASP A 45 1.66 2.84 11.71
N SER A 46 0.99 3.40 12.71
CA SER A 46 -0.40 3.74 12.69
C SER A 46 -0.49 4.90 11.72
N TYR A 47 -0.62 4.59 10.44
CA TYR A 47 -0.96 5.56 9.41
C TYR A 47 -2.29 6.19 9.84
N SER A 48 -2.20 7.34 10.52
CA SER A 48 -3.37 8.12 10.86
C SER A 48 -4.05 8.56 9.56
N GLY A 49 -5.38 8.74 9.60
CA GLY A 49 -6.15 9.18 8.43
C GLY A 49 -5.57 10.43 7.76
N ASP A 50 -4.87 11.28 8.52
CA ASP A 50 -4.17 12.48 8.01
C ASP A 50 -3.13 12.20 6.92
N VAL A 51 -2.45 11.04 6.96
CA VAL A 51 -1.45 10.71 5.92
C VAL A 51 -2.11 10.57 4.55
N TRP A 52 -3.36 10.14 4.51
CA TRP A 52 -4.12 10.00 3.26
C TRP A 52 -4.65 11.33 2.74
N HIS A 53 -5.00 12.25 3.66
CA HIS A 53 -5.65 13.52 3.33
C HIS A 53 -4.76 14.41 2.46
N GLY A 54 -5.27 14.96 1.37
CA GLY A 54 -4.58 15.94 0.52
C GLY A 54 -4.71 15.67 -0.98
N GLN A 55 -3.95 16.43 -1.77
CA GLN A 55 -3.92 16.28 -3.21
C GLN A 55 -2.91 15.23 -3.66
N TRP A 56 -3.31 14.40 -4.63
CA TRP A 56 -2.49 13.34 -5.19
C TRP A 56 -2.46 13.46 -6.71
N LEU A 57 -1.25 13.42 -7.27
CA LEU A 57 -0.98 13.46 -8.71
C LEU A 57 -0.57 12.07 -9.18
N ALA A 58 -1.21 11.55 -10.23
CA ALA A 58 -0.73 10.37 -10.93
C ALA A 58 0.56 10.71 -11.68
N GLU A 59 1.65 10.08 -11.28
CA GLU A 59 2.99 10.33 -11.78
C GLU A 59 3.06 10.16 -13.31
N GLY A 60 3.72 11.12 -13.97
CA GLY A 60 3.83 11.14 -15.43
C GLY A 60 2.57 11.64 -16.16
N THR A 61 1.57 12.15 -15.44
CA THR A 61 0.34 12.69 -16.02
C THR A 61 -0.04 14.04 -15.40
N LEU A 62 -1.08 14.69 -15.93
CA LEU A 62 -1.73 15.84 -15.31
C LEU A 62 -2.93 15.44 -14.43
N PHE A 63 -3.17 14.14 -14.25
CA PHE A 63 -4.33 13.66 -13.51
C PHE A 63 -4.09 13.81 -12.01
N SER A 64 -4.89 14.64 -11.35
CA SER A 64 -4.86 14.82 -9.91
C SER A 64 -6.24 14.75 -9.28
N LEU A 65 -6.26 14.33 -8.02
CA LEU A 65 -7.45 14.21 -7.19
C LEU A 65 -7.15 14.72 -5.77
N GLU A 66 -8.19 15.11 -5.06
CA GLU A 66 -8.16 15.40 -3.63
C GLU A 66 -8.74 14.20 -2.90
N LEU A 67 -8.04 13.75 -1.86
CA LEU A 67 -8.51 12.71 -0.97
C LEU A 67 -8.85 13.36 0.37
N GLN A 68 -10.12 13.26 0.78
CA GLN A 68 -10.58 13.75 2.07
C GLN A 68 -10.79 12.57 3.02
N ALA A 69 -9.81 12.30 3.88
CA ALA A 69 -9.88 11.21 4.84
C ALA A 69 -10.55 11.64 6.16
N SER A 70 -11.31 10.74 6.76
CA SER A 70 -11.91 10.87 8.09
C SER A 70 -11.97 9.49 8.76
N GLY A 71 -11.10 9.26 9.74
CA GLY A 71 -10.97 7.95 10.38
C GLY A 71 -10.55 6.86 9.39
N ASP A 72 -11.37 5.83 9.25
CA ASP A 72 -11.17 4.68 8.35
C ASP A 72 -11.82 4.87 6.98
N ARG A 73 -12.31 6.07 6.66
CA ARG A 73 -13.04 6.39 5.42
C ARG A 73 -12.42 7.54 4.68
N PHE A 74 -12.66 7.60 3.37
CA PHE A 74 -12.30 8.76 2.57
C PHE A 74 -13.25 8.99 1.39
N GLN A 75 -13.25 10.23 0.91
CA GLN A 75 -13.88 10.62 -0.34
C GLN A 75 -12.83 11.07 -1.36
N LEU A 76 -13.06 10.76 -2.64
CA LEU A 76 -12.23 11.23 -3.74
C LEU A 76 -12.95 12.34 -4.49
N LEU A 77 -12.27 13.46 -4.68
CA LEU A 77 -12.76 14.58 -5.48
C LEU A 77 -11.83 14.79 -6.68
N PRO A 78 -12.35 14.78 -7.92
CA PRO A 78 -11.52 15.08 -9.08
C PRO A 78 -11.01 16.53 -9.02
N ARG A 79 -9.74 16.73 -9.37
CA ARG A 79 -9.14 18.07 -9.51
C ARG A 79 -8.83 18.37 -10.97
N THR A 80 -7.91 17.61 -11.56
CA THR A 80 -7.43 17.84 -12.91
C THR A 80 -7.36 16.54 -13.70
N PRO A 81 -7.76 16.52 -14.98
CA PRO A 81 -8.70 17.47 -15.58
C PRO A 81 -10.11 17.29 -14.98
N ALA A 82 -10.77 18.40 -14.62
CA ALA A 82 -12.13 18.38 -14.08
C ALA A 82 -13.20 17.86 -15.08
N GLY A 83 -12.84 17.71 -16.35
CA GLY A 83 -13.74 17.22 -17.40
C GLY A 83 -13.95 15.70 -17.42
N LEU A 84 -13.16 14.92 -16.68
CA LEU A 84 -13.36 13.47 -16.59
C LEU A 84 -14.57 13.15 -15.72
N GLN A 85 -15.62 12.61 -16.34
CA GLN A 85 -16.84 12.19 -15.64
C GLN A 85 -16.67 10.77 -15.10
N TRP A 86 -16.41 10.65 -13.80
CA TRP A 86 -16.35 9.38 -13.08
C TRP A 86 -16.98 9.55 -11.70
N GLN A 87 -17.36 8.43 -11.09
CA GLN A 87 -17.93 8.39 -9.75
C GLN A 87 -17.08 7.46 -8.89
N ALA A 88 -16.89 7.83 -7.63
CA ALA A 88 -16.25 6.98 -6.63
C ALA A 88 -17.24 6.71 -5.50
N SER A 89 -17.21 5.49 -4.97
CA SER A 89 -17.81 5.22 -3.67
C SER A 89 -17.05 5.95 -2.56
N GLU A 90 -17.62 5.96 -1.36
CA GLU A 90 -16.80 6.16 -0.16
C GLU A 90 -15.77 5.03 -0.07
N GLY A 91 -14.50 5.40 0.10
CA GLY A 91 -13.41 4.46 0.23
C GLY A 91 -13.16 4.06 1.68
N ARG A 92 -12.43 2.96 1.87
CA ARG A 92 -12.06 2.41 3.18
C ARG A 92 -10.56 2.30 3.32
N ILE A 93 -10.03 2.78 4.44
CA ILE A 93 -8.62 2.69 4.83
C ILE A 93 -8.46 1.53 5.82
N ASN A 94 -7.43 0.73 5.61
CA ASN A 94 -6.99 -0.33 6.50
C ASN A 94 -5.46 -0.29 6.59
N GLY A 95 -4.94 0.40 7.61
CA GLY A 95 -3.51 0.65 7.81
C GLY A 95 -2.90 1.41 6.63
N ASN A 96 -1.92 0.79 5.97
CA ASN A 96 -1.24 1.35 4.79
C ASN A 96 -1.96 1.11 3.46
N SER A 97 -3.13 0.48 3.49
CA SER A 97 -3.89 0.11 2.30
C SER A 97 -5.26 0.76 2.31
N ALA A 98 -5.83 0.98 1.14
CA ALA A 98 -7.16 1.51 0.99
C ALA A 98 -7.87 0.90 -0.22
N THR A 99 -9.19 0.83 -0.17
CA THR A 99 -10.03 0.31 -1.25
C THR A 99 -11.16 1.28 -1.58
N VAL A 100 -11.50 1.38 -2.87
CA VAL A 100 -12.59 2.22 -3.36
C VAL A 100 -13.15 1.63 -4.65
N ASP A 101 -14.46 1.75 -4.83
CA ASP A 101 -15.11 1.39 -6.09
C ASP A 101 -15.23 2.62 -6.98
N VAL A 102 -14.89 2.47 -8.25
CA VAL A 102 -14.89 3.52 -9.26
C VAL A 102 -15.79 3.11 -10.42
N HIS A 103 -16.67 4.01 -10.83
CA HIS A 103 -17.47 3.87 -12.04
C HIS A 103 -17.05 4.90 -13.08
N TYR A 104 -16.66 4.44 -14.27
CA TYR A 104 -16.20 5.30 -15.35
C TYR A 104 -16.61 4.71 -16.71
N GLN A 105 -17.33 5.51 -17.52
CA GLN A 105 -17.74 5.14 -18.88
C GLN A 105 -18.33 3.71 -19.01
N GLY A 106 -19.24 3.34 -18.11
CA GLY A 106 -19.89 2.02 -18.14
C GLY A 106 -19.06 0.88 -17.56
N VAL A 107 -17.87 1.16 -17.04
CA VAL A 107 -17.02 0.21 -16.31
C VAL A 107 -17.15 0.45 -14.81
N SER A 108 -17.20 -0.63 -14.04
CA SER A 108 -17.05 -0.62 -12.59
C SER A 108 -15.77 -1.36 -12.20
N ALA A 109 -14.94 -0.72 -11.37
CA ALA A 109 -13.67 -1.28 -10.92
C ALA A 109 -13.51 -1.11 -9.41
N THR A 110 -13.06 -2.16 -8.72
CA THR A 110 -12.57 -2.03 -7.35
C THR A 110 -11.07 -1.76 -7.41
N VAL A 111 -10.64 -0.67 -6.80
CA VAL A 111 -9.25 -0.21 -6.81
C VAL A 111 -8.62 -0.42 -5.45
N LEU A 112 -7.40 -0.97 -5.42
CA LEU A 112 -6.55 -1.05 -4.24
C LEU A 112 -5.47 0.02 -4.32
N VAL A 113 -5.32 0.75 -3.23
CA VAL A 113 -4.25 1.72 -3.00
C VAL A 113 -3.36 1.20 -1.89
N GLN A 114 -2.04 1.29 -2.07
CA GLN A 114 -1.05 0.89 -1.08
C GLN A 114 -0.04 2.03 -0.91
N LEU A 115 -0.01 2.65 0.26
CA LEU A 115 1.02 3.63 0.61
C LEU A 115 2.39 2.95 0.56
N GLN A 116 3.33 3.58 -0.14
CA GLN A 116 4.76 3.24 -0.11
C GLN A 116 5.49 4.13 0.89
N SER A 117 5.01 5.37 1.05
CA SER A 117 5.48 6.36 2.00
C SER A 117 4.35 7.37 2.28
N PRO A 118 4.50 8.30 3.24
CA PRO A 118 3.51 9.36 3.45
C PRO A 118 3.24 10.25 2.23
N LEU A 119 4.13 10.22 1.24
CA LEU A 119 4.08 11.07 0.04
C LEU A 119 3.87 10.28 -1.26
N SER A 120 3.77 8.95 -1.20
CA SER A 120 3.60 8.15 -2.41
C SER A 120 2.79 6.89 -2.20
N ALA A 121 2.00 6.54 -3.21
CA ALA A 121 1.14 5.37 -3.20
C ALA A 121 1.21 4.63 -4.54
N ILE A 122 0.99 3.31 -4.50
CA ILE A 122 0.74 2.49 -5.69
C ILE A 122 -0.75 2.18 -5.75
N VAL A 123 -1.33 2.35 -6.93
CA VAL A 123 -2.74 2.13 -7.22
C VAL A 123 -2.87 1.06 -8.29
N ARG A 124 -3.71 0.06 -8.04
CA ARG A 124 -3.97 -1.03 -9.00
C ARG A 124 -5.42 -1.50 -8.96
N PRO A 125 -5.99 -1.94 -10.08
CA PRO A 125 -7.30 -2.57 -10.07
C PRO A 125 -7.23 -3.93 -9.38
N MET A 126 -8.17 -4.19 -8.47
CA MET A 126 -8.46 -5.55 -7.97
C MET A 126 -9.48 -6.24 -8.88
N SER A 127 -10.39 -5.48 -9.47
CA SER A 127 -11.40 -5.95 -10.41
C SER A 127 -11.70 -4.85 -11.42
N CYS A 128 -12.20 -5.23 -12.58
CA CYS A 128 -12.72 -4.32 -13.59
C CYS A 128 -13.77 -5.07 -14.41
N GLN A 129 -14.98 -4.55 -14.49
CA GLN A 129 -16.10 -5.18 -15.17
C GLN A 129 -16.84 -4.20 -16.08
N PRO A 130 -17.27 -4.63 -17.29
CA PRO A 130 -17.00 -5.95 -17.85
C PRO A 130 -15.56 -6.11 -18.34
N ASP A 131 -15.01 -7.31 -18.23
CA ASP A 131 -13.61 -7.63 -18.58
C ASP A 131 -13.27 -7.40 -20.05
N TYR A 132 -14.25 -7.54 -20.95
CA TYR A 132 -14.13 -7.27 -22.38
C TYR A 132 -14.10 -5.78 -22.73
N HIS A 133 -14.37 -4.87 -21.77
CA HIS A 133 -14.31 -3.45 -22.03
C HIS A 133 -12.86 -3.00 -22.27
N VAL A 134 -12.62 -2.16 -23.29
CA VAL A 134 -11.26 -1.75 -23.68
C VAL A 134 -10.45 -1.18 -22.52
N ILE A 135 -11.08 -0.39 -21.65
CA ILE A 135 -10.44 0.17 -20.46
C ILE A 135 -9.99 -0.95 -19.51
N CYS A 136 -10.83 -1.95 -19.24
CA CYS A 136 -10.50 -3.07 -18.37
C CYS A 136 -9.34 -3.90 -18.92
N THR A 137 -9.33 -4.14 -20.24
CA THR A 137 -8.22 -4.83 -20.91
C THR A 137 -6.91 -4.07 -20.75
N LEU A 138 -6.93 -2.74 -20.91
CA LEU A 138 -5.72 -1.91 -20.83
C LEU A 138 -5.15 -1.79 -19.42
N VAL A 139 -6.01 -1.68 -18.40
CA VAL A 139 -5.57 -1.54 -17.00
C VAL A 139 -5.24 -2.88 -16.35
N SER A 140 -5.55 -4.00 -17.01
CA SER A 140 -5.23 -5.33 -16.51
C SER A 140 -3.72 -5.47 -16.27
N ASN A 141 -3.35 -5.83 -15.05
CA ASN A 141 -1.95 -5.94 -14.58
C ASN A 141 -1.14 -4.64 -14.66
N GLN A 142 -1.80 -3.49 -14.80
CA GLN A 142 -1.14 -2.19 -14.70
C GLN A 142 -1.20 -1.66 -13.27
N GLN A 143 -0.25 -0.80 -12.94
CA GLN A 143 -0.24 -0.03 -11.71
C GLN A 143 0.13 1.42 -12.01
N ALA A 144 -0.48 2.33 -11.28
CA ALA A 144 -0.14 3.75 -11.31
C ALA A 144 0.53 4.14 -10.01
N ARG A 145 1.54 5.00 -10.08
CA ARG A 145 2.13 5.62 -8.90
C ARG A 145 1.52 6.99 -8.71
N PHE A 146 1.11 7.30 -7.50
CA PHE A 146 0.61 8.61 -7.11
C PHE A 146 1.59 9.28 -6.16
N ILE A 147 1.74 10.59 -6.31
CA ILE A 147 2.58 11.45 -5.47
C ILE A 147 1.70 12.47 -4.79
N LYS A 148 1.87 12.63 -3.49
CA LYS A 148 1.19 13.65 -2.72
C LYS A 148 1.78 15.00 -3.10
N LEU A 149 0.91 15.95 -3.47
CA LEU A 149 1.31 17.33 -3.68
C LEU A 149 1.41 17.97 -2.31
N GLU A 150 2.60 18.46 -1.95
CA GLU A 150 2.77 19.34 -0.80
C GLU A 150 1.90 20.57 -1.03
N GLY A 151 1.07 20.92 -0.04
CA GLY A 151 0.33 22.18 -0.07
C GLY A 151 1.33 23.32 -0.15
N SER A 152 1.28 24.11 -1.22
CA SER A 152 1.79 25.48 -1.14
C SER A 152 0.89 26.23 -0.18
N ASP A 153 1.30 26.30 1.09
CA ASP A 153 0.77 27.29 2.04
C ASP A 153 0.88 28.71 1.48
#